data_AF-A0A7J8ZXC3-F1
#
_entry.id   AF-A0A7J8ZXC3-F1
#
_cell.length_a   1.000
_cell.length_b   1.000
_cell.length_c   1.000
_cell.angle_alpha   90.00
_cell.angle_beta   90.00
_cell.angle_gamma   90.00
#
_symmetry.space_group_name_H-M   'P 1'
#
loop_
_entity.id
_entity.type
_entity.pdbx_description
1 polymer ?
#
loop_
_entity_poly.entity_id
_entity_poly.type
_entity_poly.pdbx_seq_one_letter_code
_entity_poly.pdbx_strand_id
1 'polypeptide(L)'
;MSSSTIRSLSEISEMETIHLSVDLVSAARRNIGFLRSVYECQWLHQRATIIEAIRRYDEVWMPLISNLTVEGSTPPMVLPPLDVEWVWFCHTLNPVGYRKYCETRFSKQIGKPAIFNEENEEYALMRCKQIWVQKFSSEPFENEVESDSKNPPLMNKDLFNEVEKHKFLYSKFAEPYLSELVYLIAARQRYKGFLYMMQRFGDGCFRFVPALDILLMLLTHQ
;
A
#
# COMPACT_ATOMS: atom_id res chain seq x y z
N MET A 1 -33.77 -28.79 -16.35
CA MET A 1 -33.10 -29.45 -15.22
C MET A 1 -31.70 -28.90 -15.15
N SER A 2 -31.46 -28.00 -14.21
CA SER A 2 -30.17 -27.34 -13.98
C SER A 2 -29.18 -28.35 -13.38
N SER A 3 -28.15 -28.71 -14.14
CA SER A 3 -27.03 -29.49 -13.64
C SER A 3 -26.26 -28.63 -12.64
N SER A 4 -26.40 -28.95 -11.35
CA SER A 4 -25.57 -28.43 -10.28
C SER A 4 -24.20 -29.07 -10.41
N THR A 5 -23.21 -28.31 -10.87
CA THR A 5 -21.81 -28.75 -10.91
C THR A 5 -21.33 -29.02 -9.48
N ILE A 6 -21.19 -30.29 -9.14
CA ILE A 6 -20.61 -30.75 -7.88
C ILE A 6 -19.13 -30.35 -7.88
N ARG A 7 -18.74 -29.40 -7.03
CA ARG A 7 -17.34 -29.07 -6.78
C ARG A 7 -16.62 -30.30 -6.23
N SER A 8 -15.55 -30.71 -6.89
CA SER A 8 -14.71 -31.83 -6.46
C SER A 8 -13.96 -31.47 -5.17
N LEU A 9 -13.83 -32.42 -4.24
CA LEU A 9 -13.01 -32.28 -3.03
C LEU A 9 -11.54 -31.95 -3.34
N SER A 10 -11.05 -32.32 -4.53
CA SER A 10 -9.69 -31.98 -4.98
C SER A 10 -9.50 -30.47 -5.18
N GLU A 11 -10.53 -29.75 -5.64
CA GLU A 11 -10.44 -28.31 -5.92
C GLU A 11 -10.46 -27.47 -4.63
N ILE A 12 -11.11 -27.98 -3.57
CA ILE A 12 -11.09 -27.37 -2.24
C ILE A 12 -9.67 -27.48 -1.63
N SER A 13 -9.03 -28.64 -1.82
CA SER A 13 -7.66 -28.88 -1.36
C SER A 13 -6.64 -27.96 -2.05
N GLU A 14 -6.80 -27.68 -3.34
CA GLU A 14 -5.91 -26.75 -4.06
C GLU A 14 -6.13 -25.27 -3.71
N MET A 15 -7.32 -24.87 -3.28
CA MET A 15 -7.57 -23.50 -2.81
C MET A 15 -6.86 -23.22 -1.47
N GLU A 16 -6.72 -24.24 -0.63
CA GLU A 16 -6.02 -24.14 0.66
C GLU A 16 -4.50 -24.02 0.51
N THR A 17 -3.92 -24.47 -0.61
CA THR A 17 -2.47 -24.38 -0.87
C THR A 17 -1.99 -22.98 -1.27
N ILE A 18 -2.89 -22.02 -1.47
CA ILE A 18 -2.48 -20.62 -1.68
C ILE A 18 -1.90 -20.08 -0.37
N HIS A 19 -0.57 -20.05 -0.34
CA HIS A 19 0.23 -19.43 0.70
C HIS A 19 0.31 -17.92 0.47
N LEU A 20 -0.17 -17.16 1.44
CA LEU A 20 0.00 -15.71 1.49
C LEU A 20 1.25 -15.42 2.34
N SER A 21 2.11 -14.54 1.85
CA SER A 21 3.36 -14.15 2.55
C SER A 21 3.13 -13.17 3.70
N VAL A 22 1.89 -12.66 3.85
CA VAL A 22 1.51 -11.63 4.82
C VAL A 22 0.27 -12.10 5.60
N ASP A 23 0.21 -11.74 6.88
CA ASP A 23 -1.05 -11.79 7.64
C ASP A 23 -2.02 -10.75 7.10
N LEU A 24 -2.78 -11.16 6.09
CA LEU A 24 -3.63 -10.28 5.31
C LEU A 24 -4.78 -9.69 6.13
N VAL A 25 -5.21 -10.33 7.22
CA VAL A 25 -6.28 -9.83 8.08
C VAL A 25 -5.77 -8.62 8.86
N SER A 26 -4.65 -8.79 9.57
CA SER A 26 -4.03 -7.71 10.34
C SER A 26 -3.57 -6.58 9.43
N ALA A 27 -2.97 -6.91 8.27
CA ALA A 27 -2.57 -5.92 7.28
C ALA A 27 -3.77 -5.14 6.71
N ALA A 28 -4.89 -5.79 6.40
CA ALA A 28 -6.07 -5.13 5.85
C ALA A 28 -6.71 -4.17 6.86
N ARG A 29 -6.77 -4.59 8.13
CA ARG A 29 -7.27 -3.72 9.21
C ARG A 29 -6.42 -2.46 9.36
N ARG A 30 -5.09 -2.60 9.35
CA ARG A 30 -4.17 -1.46 9.41
C ARG A 30 -4.29 -0.58 8.17
N ASN A 31 -4.42 -1.17 6.99
CA ASN A 31 -4.62 -0.44 5.74
C ASN A 31 -5.91 0.40 5.76
N ILE A 32 -7.02 -0.14 6.31
CA ILE A 32 -8.24 0.67 6.52
C ILE A 32 -7.97 1.85 7.46
N GLY A 33 -7.25 1.62 8.56
CA GLY A 33 -6.87 2.68 9.51
C GLY A 33 -6.02 3.76 8.86
N PHE A 34 -5.00 3.37 8.10
CA PHE A 34 -4.16 4.26 7.30
C PHE A 34 -4.97 5.10 6.30
N LEU A 35 -5.84 4.45 5.51
CA LEU A 35 -6.70 5.14 4.55
C LEU A 35 -7.66 6.13 5.24
N ARG A 36 -8.16 5.79 6.43
CA ARG A 36 -8.97 6.70 7.26
C ARG A 36 -8.16 7.92 7.67
N SER A 37 -6.95 7.73 8.22
CA SER A 37 -6.07 8.83 8.64
C SER A 37 -5.76 9.78 7.49
N VAL A 38 -5.47 9.23 6.30
CA VAL A 38 -5.25 10.03 5.08
C VAL A 38 -6.49 10.85 4.72
N TYR A 39 -7.67 10.23 4.73
CA TYR A 39 -8.93 10.89 4.38
C TYR A 39 -9.34 12.00 5.37
N GLU A 40 -9.06 11.81 6.66
CA GLU A 40 -9.38 12.78 7.71
C GLU A 40 -8.41 13.97 7.73
N CYS A 41 -7.17 13.76 7.28
CA CYS A 41 -6.13 14.79 7.19
C CYS A 41 -6.30 15.66 5.92
N GLN A 42 -7.22 16.62 5.95
CA GLN A 42 -7.53 17.49 4.79
C GLN A 42 -6.31 18.22 4.21
N TRP A 43 -5.31 18.52 5.03
CA TRP A 43 -4.06 19.18 4.62
C TRP A 43 -3.24 18.33 3.63
N LEU A 44 -3.29 16.98 3.72
CA LEU A 44 -2.64 16.05 2.78
C LEU A 44 -3.17 16.18 1.35
N HIS A 45 -4.35 16.75 1.22
CA HIS A 45 -5.04 16.85 -0.05
C HIS A 45 -4.91 18.23 -0.71
N GLN A 46 -4.14 19.12 -0.10
CA GLN A 46 -3.80 20.40 -0.69
C GLN A 46 -2.68 20.20 -1.72
N ARG A 47 -2.76 20.95 -2.81
CA ARG A 47 -1.82 20.82 -3.93
C ARG A 47 -0.36 21.02 -3.50
N ALA A 48 -0.08 22.04 -2.69
CA ALA A 48 1.27 22.32 -2.20
C ALA A 48 1.83 21.14 -1.39
N THR A 49 1.02 20.60 -0.49
CA THR A 49 1.34 19.40 0.31
C THR A 49 1.65 18.19 -0.54
N ILE A 50 0.82 17.90 -1.56
CA ILE A 50 1.06 16.75 -2.45
C ILE A 50 2.37 16.92 -3.23
N ILE A 51 2.66 18.13 -3.73
CA ILE A 51 3.91 18.39 -4.45
C ILE A 51 5.11 18.18 -3.51
N GLU A 52 5.03 18.68 -2.28
CA GLU A 52 6.10 18.51 -1.30
C GLU A 52 6.25 17.04 -0.87
N ALA A 53 5.15 16.34 -0.61
CA ALA A 53 5.16 14.91 -0.28
C ALA A 53 5.81 14.08 -1.40
N ILE A 54 5.55 14.41 -2.67
CA ILE A 54 6.19 13.77 -3.82
C ILE A 54 7.69 14.06 -3.86
N ARG A 55 8.11 15.29 -3.58
CA ARG A 55 9.53 15.64 -3.50
C ARG A 55 10.22 14.89 -2.36
N ARG A 56 9.62 14.87 -1.16
CA ARG A 56 10.13 14.14 0.01
C ARG A 56 10.18 12.63 -0.25
N TYR A 57 9.17 12.09 -0.91
CA TYR A 57 9.16 10.70 -1.38
C TYR A 57 10.33 10.41 -2.32
N ASP A 58 10.47 11.19 -3.40
CA ASP A 58 11.45 10.95 -4.44
C ASP A 58 12.88 11.26 -3.99
N GLU A 59 13.13 12.36 -3.29
CA GLU A 59 14.48 12.86 -2.99
C GLU A 59 15.02 12.40 -1.64
N VAL A 60 14.16 12.10 -0.68
CA VAL A 60 14.56 11.81 0.71
C VAL A 60 14.27 10.36 1.05
N TRP A 61 13.00 9.96 0.99
CA TRP A 61 12.56 8.63 1.44
C TRP A 61 13.11 7.51 0.57
N MET A 62 12.89 7.55 -0.75
CA MET A 62 13.28 6.45 -1.63
C MET A 62 14.80 6.18 -1.60
N PRO A 63 15.69 7.20 -1.61
CA PRO A 63 17.11 6.97 -1.36
C PRO A 63 17.42 6.42 0.05
N LEU A 64 16.76 6.90 1.10
CA LEU A 64 16.95 6.41 2.47
C LEU A 64 16.58 4.93 2.59
N ILE A 65 15.38 4.55 2.16
CA ILE A 65 14.89 3.16 2.28
C ILE A 65 15.68 2.21 1.38
N SER A 66 16.09 2.68 0.20
CA SER A 66 16.98 1.92 -0.68
C SER A 66 18.30 1.60 0.02
N ASN A 67 18.93 2.57 0.66
CA ASN A 67 20.20 2.36 1.38
C ASN A 67 20.04 1.41 2.59
N LEU A 68 18.88 1.39 3.24
CA LEU A 68 18.59 0.47 4.33
C LEU A 68 18.20 -0.94 3.84
N THR A 69 17.77 -1.06 2.58
CA THR A 69 17.33 -2.33 2.00
C THR A 69 18.53 -3.15 1.55
N VAL A 70 18.72 -4.30 2.18
CA VAL A 70 19.71 -5.32 1.79
C VAL A 70 19.04 -6.33 0.87
N GLU A 71 19.64 -6.58 -0.29
CA GLU A 71 19.10 -7.53 -1.28
C GLU A 71 19.00 -8.95 -0.70
N GLY A 72 17.90 -9.64 -0.96
CA GLY A 72 17.62 -10.97 -0.41
C GLY A 72 17.26 -11.00 1.08
N SER A 73 17.20 -9.85 1.76
CA SER A 73 16.79 -9.75 3.17
C SER A 73 15.36 -9.23 3.31
N THR A 74 14.77 -9.40 4.49
CA THR A 74 13.48 -8.80 4.82
C THR A 74 13.55 -7.27 4.76
N PRO A 75 12.52 -6.57 4.25
CA PRO A 75 12.49 -5.12 4.25
C PRO A 75 12.74 -4.53 5.65
N PRO A 76 13.48 -3.41 5.75
CA PRO A 76 13.81 -2.81 7.03
C PRO A 76 12.54 -2.29 7.73
N MET A 77 12.44 -2.52 9.05
CA MET A 77 11.30 -2.10 9.87
C MET A 77 11.33 -0.60 10.17
N VAL A 78 11.04 0.21 9.15
CA VAL A 78 10.96 1.67 9.21
C VAL A 78 9.73 2.16 8.45
N LEU A 79 9.00 3.12 9.01
CA LEU A 79 7.82 3.72 8.37
C LEU A 79 8.04 5.22 8.15
N PRO A 80 7.77 5.73 6.94
CA PRO A 80 7.92 7.15 6.66
C PRO A 80 6.84 8.01 7.34
N PRO A 81 6.99 9.34 7.32
CA PRO A 81 5.90 10.26 7.64
C PRO A 81 4.64 10.01 6.79
N LEU A 82 3.47 10.37 7.31
CA LEU A 82 2.17 10.04 6.71
C LEU A 82 2.01 10.52 5.25
N ASP A 83 2.50 11.71 4.93
CA ASP A 83 2.43 12.28 3.57
C ASP A 83 3.26 11.46 2.58
N VAL A 84 4.47 11.07 2.97
CA VAL A 84 5.37 10.23 2.18
C VAL A 84 4.82 8.80 2.08
N GLU A 85 4.25 8.25 3.16
CA GLU A 85 3.61 6.93 3.14
C GLU A 85 2.43 6.91 2.15
N TRP A 86 1.64 7.98 2.10
CA TRP A 86 0.53 8.12 1.16
C TRP A 86 0.99 8.13 -0.30
N VAL A 87 2.05 8.90 -0.61
CA VAL A 87 2.64 8.89 -1.95
C VAL A 87 3.18 7.51 -2.31
N TRP A 88 3.87 6.86 -1.37
CA TRP A 88 4.41 5.51 -1.59
C TRP A 88 3.29 4.49 -1.82
N PHE A 89 2.23 4.55 -1.03
CA PHE A 89 1.04 3.73 -1.20
C PHE A 89 0.45 3.90 -2.61
N CYS A 90 0.19 5.13 -3.03
CA CYS A 90 -0.35 5.42 -4.36
C CYS A 90 0.55 4.90 -5.49
N HIS A 91 1.87 5.07 -5.36
CA HIS A 91 2.82 4.55 -6.35
C HIS A 91 2.75 3.03 -6.46
N THR A 92 2.64 2.32 -5.33
CA THR A 92 2.54 0.84 -5.34
C THR A 92 1.30 0.32 -6.05
N LEU A 93 0.20 1.09 -6.10
CA LEU A 93 -1.03 0.73 -6.82
C LEU A 93 -0.83 0.52 -8.34
N ASN A 94 0.28 1.02 -8.89
CA ASN A 94 0.77 0.67 -10.22
C ASN A 94 2.02 -0.21 -10.10
N PRO A 95 1.87 -1.54 -9.91
CA PRO A 95 3.01 -2.42 -9.61
C PRO A 95 4.05 -2.47 -10.75
N VAL A 96 3.61 -2.30 -12.00
CA VAL A 96 4.51 -2.24 -13.17
C VAL A 96 5.33 -0.95 -13.14
N GLY A 97 4.67 0.19 -12.92
CA GLY A 97 5.33 1.49 -12.79
C GLY A 97 6.29 1.54 -11.61
N TYR A 98 5.85 1.08 -10.44
CA TYR A 98 6.66 1.05 -9.22
C TYR A 98 7.90 0.17 -9.38
N ARG A 99 7.76 -1.05 -9.93
CA ARG A 99 8.92 -1.91 -10.22
C ARG A 99 9.90 -1.22 -11.15
N LYS A 100 9.41 -0.65 -12.26
CA LYS A 100 10.27 0.07 -13.21
C LYS A 100 11.01 1.23 -12.55
N TYR A 101 10.34 1.99 -11.70
CA TYR A 101 10.94 3.08 -10.94
C TYR A 101 12.07 2.57 -10.02
N CYS A 102 11.79 1.53 -9.23
CA CYS A 102 12.76 0.92 -8.32
C CYS A 102 13.99 0.38 -9.07
N GLU A 103 13.77 -0.38 -10.14
CA GLU A 103 14.86 -0.95 -10.96
C GLU A 103 15.69 0.14 -11.64
N THR A 104 15.05 1.14 -12.23
CA THR A 104 15.77 2.21 -12.95
C THR A 104 16.61 3.07 -12.01
N ARG A 105 16.11 3.35 -10.81
CA ARG A 105 16.74 4.30 -9.89
C ARG A 105 17.68 3.66 -8.88
N PHE A 106 17.41 2.42 -8.48
CA PHE A 106 18.11 1.75 -7.39
C PHE A 106 18.60 0.35 -7.75
N SER A 107 18.29 -0.15 -8.95
CA SER A 107 18.66 -1.49 -9.43
C SER A 107 18.24 -2.63 -8.49
N LYS A 108 17.14 -2.41 -7.75
CA LYS A 108 16.53 -3.40 -6.87
C LYS A 108 15.10 -3.03 -6.55
N GLN A 109 14.28 -4.04 -6.29
CA GLN A 109 12.92 -3.87 -5.77
C GLN A 109 12.94 -3.47 -4.28
N ILE A 110 12.23 -2.39 -3.94
CA ILE A 110 12.10 -1.91 -2.56
C ILE A 110 10.74 -2.37 -2.02
N GLY A 111 10.77 -3.25 -1.00
CA GLY A 111 9.58 -3.75 -0.33
C GLY A 111 9.13 -2.91 0.86
N LYS A 112 7.88 -3.11 1.30
CA LYS A 112 7.34 -2.50 2.53
C LYS A 112 7.63 -3.37 3.75
N PRO A 113 7.82 -2.79 4.94
CA PRO A 113 8.00 -3.56 6.17
C PRO A 113 6.77 -4.39 6.51
N ALA A 114 7.00 -5.59 7.05
CA ALA A 114 5.94 -6.42 7.60
C ALA A 114 5.58 -5.91 9.01
N ILE A 115 4.54 -5.09 9.09
CA ILE A 115 4.01 -4.56 10.34
C ILE A 115 2.76 -5.39 10.72
N PHE A 116 2.67 -5.82 11.97
CA PHE A 116 1.65 -6.79 12.41
C PHE A 116 0.73 -6.23 13.50
N ASN A 117 1.24 -5.29 14.29
CA ASN A 117 0.56 -4.70 15.43
C ASN A 117 0.98 -3.23 15.57
N GLU A 118 0.30 -2.53 16.48
CA GLU A 118 0.53 -1.12 16.79
C GLU A 118 1.94 -0.87 17.36
N GLU A 119 2.47 -1.78 18.17
CA GLU A 119 3.82 -1.68 18.73
C GLU A 119 4.92 -1.69 17.64
N ASN A 120 4.81 -2.58 16.65
CA ASN A 120 5.74 -2.61 15.51
C ASN A 120 5.61 -1.34 14.67
N GLU A 121 4.40 -0.80 14.55
CA GLU A 121 4.12 0.42 13.79
C GLU A 121 4.78 1.64 14.46
N GLU A 122 4.54 1.82 15.76
CA GLU A 122 5.15 2.87 16.56
C GLU A 122 6.69 2.75 16.55
N TYR A 123 7.21 1.53 16.75
CA TYR A 123 8.65 1.27 16.67
C TYR A 123 9.24 1.67 15.31
N ALA A 124 8.60 1.26 14.21
CA ALA A 124 9.07 1.53 12.86
C ALA A 124 9.03 3.04 12.54
N LEU A 125 8.01 3.75 13.00
CA LEU A 125 7.89 5.20 12.86
C LEU A 125 8.96 5.93 13.66
N MET A 126 9.14 5.57 14.93
CA MET A 126 10.17 6.17 15.81
C MET A 126 11.57 5.92 15.28
N ARG A 127 11.84 4.70 14.82
CA ARG A 127 13.12 4.35 14.19
C ARG A 127 13.37 5.17 12.94
N CYS A 128 12.36 5.33 12.08
CA CYS A 128 12.48 6.18 10.89
C CYS A 128 12.79 7.62 11.28
N LYS A 129 12.05 8.19 12.24
CA LYS A 129 12.24 9.56 12.71
C LYS A 129 13.67 9.82 13.21
N GLN A 130 14.23 8.88 13.98
CA GLN A 130 15.62 8.97 14.44
C GLN A 130 16.61 8.99 13.28
N ILE A 131 16.47 8.08 12.32
CA ILE A 131 17.36 8.02 11.14
C ILE A 131 17.21 9.28 10.28
N TRP A 132 15.97 9.75 10.11
CA TRP A 132 15.64 10.93 9.31
C TRP A 132 16.32 12.18 9.86
N VAL A 133 16.15 12.47 11.16
CA VAL A 133 16.77 13.64 11.82
C VAL A 133 18.29 13.56 11.78
N GLN A 134 18.88 12.37 11.89
CA GLN A 134 20.32 12.18 11.81
C GLN A 134 20.88 12.39 10.40
N LYS A 135 20.18 11.95 9.35
CA LYS A 135 20.65 12.01 7.96
C LYS A 135 20.29 13.32 7.25
N PHE A 136 19.18 13.93 7.62
CA PHE A 136 18.59 15.07 6.92
C PHE A 136 18.22 16.17 7.92
N SER A 137 19.23 16.81 8.53
CA SER A 137 19.01 17.82 9.57
C SER A 137 18.24 19.06 9.11
N SER A 138 18.23 19.34 7.79
CA SER A 138 17.48 20.43 7.18
C SER A 138 16.07 20.05 6.73
N GLU A 139 15.71 18.78 6.80
CA GLU A 139 14.43 18.25 6.35
C GLU A 139 13.59 17.85 7.57
N PRO A 140 12.49 18.57 7.88
CA PRO A 140 11.63 18.19 8.99
C PRO A 140 11.02 16.81 8.75
N PHE A 141 10.73 16.09 9.83
CA PHE A 141 10.06 14.79 9.72
C PHE A 141 8.57 14.94 9.37
N GLU A 142 7.91 15.95 9.91
CA GLU A 142 6.55 16.31 9.48
C GLU A 142 6.61 17.22 8.26
N ASN A 143 5.57 17.17 7.43
CA ASN A 143 5.44 18.09 6.32
C ASN A 143 4.91 19.44 6.84
N GLU A 144 5.74 20.47 6.77
CA GLU A 144 5.46 21.81 7.30
C GLU A 144 5.13 22.81 6.19
N VAL A 145 4.82 22.35 4.96
CA VAL A 145 4.57 23.25 3.84
C VAL A 145 3.29 24.08 4.06
N GLU A 146 3.41 25.39 3.89
CA GLU A 146 2.27 26.29 3.95
C GLU A 146 1.40 26.13 2.70
N SER A 147 0.09 26.13 2.91
CA SER A 147 -0.94 25.97 1.86
C SER A 147 -0.86 27.06 0.79
N ASP A 148 -0.42 28.26 1.18
CA ASP A 148 -0.30 29.45 0.33
C ASP A 148 1.07 29.60 -0.36
N SER A 149 1.97 28.63 -0.14
CA SER A 149 3.28 28.62 -0.78
C SER A 149 3.15 28.57 -2.31
N LYS A 150 4.06 29.27 -3.00
CA LYS A 150 4.11 29.21 -4.47
C LYS A 150 4.39 27.78 -4.89
N ASN A 151 3.42 27.17 -5.58
CA ASN A 151 3.54 25.80 -6.09
C ASN A 151 4.87 25.64 -6.85
N PRO A 152 5.80 24.79 -6.37
CA PRO A 152 7.01 24.50 -7.10
C PRO A 152 6.66 23.87 -8.46
N PRO A 153 7.59 23.89 -9.44
CA PRO A 153 7.41 23.17 -10.69
C PRO A 153 7.12 21.69 -10.39
N LEU A 154 6.03 21.16 -10.95
CA LEU A 154 5.64 19.78 -10.72
C LEU A 154 6.65 18.82 -11.38
N MET A 155 7.44 18.14 -10.55
CA MET A 155 8.55 17.28 -11.00
C MET A 155 8.08 15.90 -11.49
N ASN A 156 7.03 15.33 -10.88
CA ASN A 156 6.51 14.01 -11.23
C ASN A 156 4.98 14.06 -11.46
N LYS A 157 4.58 14.35 -12.70
CA LYS A 157 3.17 14.51 -13.08
C LYS A 157 2.37 13.22 -12.94
N ASP A 158 2.97 12.08 -13.27
CA ASP A 158 2.29 10.79 -13.23
C ASP A 158 1.96 10.39 -11.80
N LEU A 159 2.93 10.55 -10.89
CA LEU A 159 2.72 10.27 -9.47
C LEU A 159 1.71 11.24 -8.83
N PHE A 160 1.75 12.52 -9.19
CA PHE A 160 0.75 13.50 -8.77
C PHE A 160 -0.67 13.09 -9.19
N ASN A 161 -0.85 12.68 -10.45
CA ASN A 161 -2.14 12.23 -10.94
C ASN A 161 -2.62 10.97 -10.22
N GLU A 162 -1.72 10.03 -9.89
CA GLU A 162 -2.08 8.82 -9.13
C GLU A 162 -2.50 9.17 -7.70
N VAL A 163 -1.79 10.08 -7.02
CA VAL A 163 -2.15 10.56 -5.68
C VAL A 163 -3.51 11.26 -5.68
N GLU A 164 -3.75 12.17 -6.62
CA GLU A 164 -5.04 12.88 -6.75
C GLU A 164 -6.21 11.91 -7.02
N LYS A 165 -6.00 10.93 -7.90
CA LYS A 165 -7.00 9.91 -8.25
C LYS A 165 -7.46 9.09 -7.06
N HIS A 166 -6.57 8.83 -6.09
CA HIS A 166 -6.88 7.99 -4.92
C HIS A 166 -7.21 8.77 -3.65
N LYS A 167 -7.27 10.09 -3.70
CA LYS A 167 -7.62 10.98 -2.57
C LYS A 167 -8.84 10.52 -1.76
N PHE A 168 -9.86 9.99 -2.44
CA PHE A 168 -11.10 9.52 -1.82
C PHE A 168 -11.20 8.00 -1.71
N LEU A 169 -10.10 7.27 -1.80
CA LEU A 169 -10.11 5.79 -1.79
C LEU A 169 -10.79 5.23 -0.54
N TYR A 170 -10.59 5.86 0.62
CA TYR A 170 -11.23 5.46 1.88
C TYR A 170 -12.76 5.45 1.82
N SER A 171 -13.38 6.32 1.01
CA SER A 171 -14.85 6.37 0.90
C SER A 171 -15.47 5.04 0.47
N LYS A 172 -14.70 4.20 -0.24
CA LYS A 172 -15.11 2.84 -0.61
C LYS A 172 -15.09 1.86 0.56
N PHE A 173 -14.30 2.14 1.60
CA PHE A 173 -14.05 1.26 2.73
C PHE A 173 -14.53 1.84 4.08
N ALA A 174 -15.35 2.90 4.04
CA ALA A 174 -15.78 3.63 5.23
C ALA A 174 -16.78 2.86 6.12
N GLU A 175 -17.42 1.83 5.58
CA GLU A 175 -18.41 1.05 6.30
C GLU A 175 -17.78 0.32 7.50
N PRO A 176 -18.32 0.46 8.74
CA PRO A 176 -17.71 -0.08 9.95
C PRO A 176 -17.44 -1.59 9.88
N TYR A 177 -18.37 -2.34 9.28
CA TYR A 177 -18.28 -3.79 9.18
C TYR A 177 -17.06 -4.27 8.37
N LEU A 178 -16.49 -3.44 7.50
CA LEU A 178 -15.31 -3.79 6.71
C LEU A 178 -14.05 -3.94 7.56
N SER A 179 -14.03 -3.31 8.74
CA SER A 179 -12.92 -3.39 9.70
C SER A 179 -13.09 -4.49 10.75
N GLU A 180 -14.26 -5.16 10.76
CA GLU A 180 -14.57 -6.22 11.72
C GLU A 180 -13.76 -7.48 11.44
N LEU A 181 -13.22 -8.09 12.50
CA LEU A 181 -12.31 -9.24 12.39
C LEU A 181 -12.96 -10.40 11.62
N VAL A 182 -14.22 -10.72 11.94
CA VAL A 182 -14.98 -11.79 11.29
C VAL A 182 -15.13 -11.54 9.79
N TYR A 183 -15.37 -10.28 9.41
CA TYR A 183 -15.49 -9.89 8.00
C TYR A 183 -14.16 -10.06 7.27
N LEU A 184 -13.05 -9.57 7.84
CA LEU A 184 -11.72 -9.66 7.25
C LEU A 184 -11.25 -11.11 7.11
N ILE A 185 -11.55 -12.00 8.07
CA ILE A 185 -11.26 -13.43 7.98
C ILE A 185 -11.99 -14.04 6.77
N ALA A 186 -13.27 -13.72 6.59
CA ALA A 186 -14.05 -14.22 5.46
C ALA A 186 -13.57 -13.64 4.11
N ALA A 187 -13.23 -12.35 4.09
CA ALA A 187 -12.69 -11.66 2.93
C ALA A 187 -11.35 -12.26 2.49
N ARG A 188 -10.47 -12.64 3.43
CA ARG A 188 -9.22 -13.37 3.12
C ARG A 188 -9.51 -14.68 2.40
N GLN A 189 -10.53 -15.43 2.82
CA GLN A 189 -10.87 -16.69 2.15
C GLN A 189 -11.39 -16.46 0.73
N ARG A 190 -12.24 -15.44 0.53
CA ARG A 190 -12.70 -15.05 -0.81
C ARG A 190 -11.55 -14.58 -1.70
N TYR A 191 -10.58 -13.86 -1.13
CA TYR A 191 -9.37 -13.45 -1.82
C TYR A 191 -8.49 -14.62 -2.25
N LYS A 192 -8.30 -15.65 -1.39
CA LYS A 192 -7.62 -16.89 -1.81
C LYS A 192 -8.31 -17.54 -3.01
N GLY A 193 -9.64 -17.64 -2.96
CA GLY A 193 -10.42 -18.17 -4.09
C GLY A 193 -10.26 -17.33 -5.35
N PHE A 194 -10.20 -16.01 -5.21
CA PHE A 194 -9.90 -15.10 -6.32
C PHE A 194 -8.52 -15.34 -6.92
N LEU A 195 -7.47 -15.47 -6.10
CA LEU A 195 -6.12 -15.78 -6.58
C LEU A 195 -6.06 -17.13 -7.32
N TYR A 196 -6.75 -18.14 -6.79
CA TYR A 196 -6.88 -19.45 -7.45
C TYR A 196 -7.51 -19.31 -8.85
N MET A 197 -8.62 -18.58 -8.94
CA MET A 197 -9.28 -18.33 -10.23
C MET A 197 -8.38 -17.56 -11.19
N MET A 198 -7.65 -16.55 -10.71
CA MET A 198 -6.71 -15.78 -11.54
C MET A 198 -5.57 -16.64 -12.07
N GLN A 199 -5.01 -17.54 -11.27
CA GLN A 199 -3.95 -18.47 -11.71
C GLN A 199 -4.45 -19.48 -12.74
N ARG A 200 -5.68 -19.97 -12.59
CA ARG A 200 -6.23 -21.03 -13.44
C ARG A 200 -6.86 -20.51 -14.74
N PHE A 201 -7.38 -19.28 -14.74
CA PHE A 201 -8.18 -18.74 -15.85
C PHE A 201 -7.68 -17.37 -16.36
N GLY A 202 -6.56 -16.86 -15.85
CA GLY A 202 -6.02 -15.53 -16.19
C GLY A 202 -5.63 -15.35 -17.66
N ASP A 203 -5.22 -16.43 -18.33
CA ASP A 203 -4.78 -16.39 -19.73
C ASP A 203 -5.94 -16.37 -20.74
N GLY A 204 -7.18 -16.57 -20.27
CA GLY A 204 -8.37 -16.79 -21.08
C GLY A 204 -9.39 -15.65 -21.02
N CYS A 205 -9.01 -14.40 -21.25
CA CYS A 205 -9.94 -13.31 -21.61
C CYS A 205 -11.05 -12.96 -20.59
N PHE A 206 -11.01 -13.46 -19.34
CA PHE A 206 -11.98 -13.11 -18.30
C PHE A 206 -11.59 -11.81 -17.58
N ARG A 207 -12.43 -10.78 -17.69
CA ARG A 207 -12.33 -9.58 -16.87
C ARG A 207 -12.96 -9.84 -15.51
N PHE A 208 -12.18 -10.32 -14.55
CA PHE A 208 -12.64 -10.42 -13.17
C PHE A 208 -12.78 -9.02 -12.58
N VAL A 209 -13.98 -8.68 -12.13
CA VAL A 209 -14.23 -7.48 -11.33
C VAL A 209 -14.26 -7.91 -9.87
N PRO A 210 -13.27 -7.55 -9.04
CA PRO A 210 -13.25 -7.97 -7.65
C PRO A 210 -14.41 -7.34 -6.89
N ALA A 211 -15.05 -8.12 -6.02
CA ALA A 211 -15.91 -7.56 -4.98
C ALA A 211 -15.10 -6.63 -4.07
N LEU A 212 -15.77 -5.73 -3.35
CA LEU A 212 -15.12 -4.68 -2.56
C LEU A 212 -14.10 -5.23 -1.56
N ASP A 213 -14.39 -6.34 -0.91
CA ASP A 213 -13.52 -6.97 0.07
C ASP A 213 -12.33 -7.70 -0.58
N ILE A 214 -12.51 -8.32 -1.73
CA ILE A 214 -11.41 -8.85 -2.55
C ILE A 214 -10.51 -7.70 -3.00
N LEU A 215 -11.08 -6.55 -3.38
CA LEU A 215 -10.32 -5.36 -3.73
C LEU A 215 -9.51 -4.86 -2.52
N LEU A 216 -10.09 -4.78 -1.32
CA LEU A 216 -9.35 -4.43 -0.10
C LEU A 216 -8.16 -5.37 0.12
N MET A 217 -8.40 -6.67 0.01
CA MET A 217 -7.36 -7.70 0.17
C MET A 217 -6.27 -7.57 -0.89
N LEU A 218 -6.64 -7.29 -2.15
CA LEU A 218 -5.73 -7.06 -3.25
C LEU A 218 -4.85 -5.82 -3.01
N LEU A 219 -5.43 -4.69 -2.60
CA LEU A 219 -4.70 -3.46 -2.29
C LEU A 219 -3.74 -3.63 -1.12
N THR A 220 -4.04 -4.54 -0.21
CA THR A 220 -3.24 -4.84 0.98
C THR A 220 -2.09 -5.80 0.68
N HIS A 221 -2.24 -6.71 -0.29
CA HIS A 221 -1.26 -7.75 -0.59
C HIS A 221 -0.10 -7.30 -1.50
N GLN A 222 -0.16 -6.09 -2.08
CA GLN A 222 0.82 -5.61 -3.07
C GLN A 222 2.24 -5.44 -2.54
#